data_AF-A0A0X3ASB3-F1
#
_entry.id   AF-A0A0X3ASB3-F1
#
_cell.length_a   1.000
_cell.length_b   1.000
_cell.length_c   1.000
_cell.angle_alpha   90.00
_cell.angle_beta   90.00
_cell.angle_gamma   90.00
#
_symmetry.space_group_name_H-M   'P 1'
#
loop_
_entity.id
_entity.type
_entity.pdbx_description
1 polymer ?
#
loop_
_entity_poly.entity_id
_entity_poly.type
_entity_poly.pdbx_seq_one_letter_code
_entity_poly.pdbx_strand_id
1 'polypeptide(L)'
;DLTYQNLLGFDEYLRQFIKSSPTLYKRHSLFKGYINEAVKRGLCKHNPYDLFSIPKGKSKDPIFLTTDEVIQIELFETDNNRLDKVRELFIFQCYTGMAYVDTQNFKKEDIIEMDGYKVIRSNRKKTDESFISLLLPEAERVLRKFEYCLPKISNQKYNDYLKLVGLHAGIKKKITSHVARHTFATYLLNKNIPLETVSRALGHTNLKQTQHYAKLLGKKVIDDMKKLIN
;
A
#
# COMPACT_ATOMS: atom_id res chain seq x y z
N ASP A 1 -38.38 -4.17 -10.63
CA ASP A 1 -37.89 -3.44 -11.84
C ASP A 1 -36.69 -2.56 -11.56
N LEU A 2 -35.78 -2.43 -12.53
CA LEU A 2 -34.62 -1.53 -12.47
C LEU A 2 -35.03 -0.12 -12.89
N THR A 3 -35.59 0.63 -11.95
CA THR A 3 -36.03 2.02 -12.14
C THR A 3 -35.14 2.99 -11.36
N TYR A 4 -35.20 4.26 -11.71
CA TYR A 4 -34.51 5.31 -10.95
C TYR A 4 -34.96 5.36 -9.48
N GLN A 5 -36.25 5.21 -9.22
CA GLN A 5 -36.80 5.22 -7.85
C GLN A 5 -36.28 4.05 -7.01
N ASN A 6 -36.22 2.85 -7.58
CA ASN A 6 -35.65 1.69 -6.87
C ASN A 6 -34.14 1.83 -6.66
N LEU A 7 -33.44 2.55 -7.55
CA LEU A 7 -32.03 2.88 -7.34
C LEU A 7 -31.82 3.87 -6.19
N LEU A 8 -32.72 4.85 -6.01
CA LEU A 8 -32.70 5.74 -4.84
C LEU A 8 -32.94 4.96 -3.54
N GLY A 9 -33.96 4.10 -3.50
CA GLY A 9 -34.20 3.23 -2.34
C GLY A 9 -33.02 2.30 -2.03
N PHE A 10 -32.32 1.81 -3.07
CA PHE A 10 -31.10 1.04 -2.90
C PHE A 10 -29.93 1.86 -2.32
N ASP A 11 -29.73 3.11 -2.78
CA ASP A 11 -28.73 4.02 -2.20
C ASP A 11 -29.03 4.31 -0.72
N GLU A 12 -30.29 4.62 -0.39
CA GLU A 12 -30.74 4.82 0.99
C GLU A 12 -30.44 3.62 1.87
N TYR A 13 -30.78 2.41 1.40
CA TYR A 13 -30.46 1.17 2.09
C TYR A 13 -28.94 1.00 2.30
N LEU A 14 -28.13 1.19 1.26
CA LEU A 14 -26.67 1.06 1.37
C LEU A 14 -26.06 2.04 2.38
N ARG A 15 -26.59 3.28 2.48
CA ARG A 15 -26.11 4.30 3.43
C ARG A 15 -26.36 3.97 4.90
N GLN A 16 -27.31 3.08 5.19
CA GLN A 16 -27.53 2.58 6.55
C GLN A 16 -26.29 1.83 7.05
N PHE A 17 -25.64 1.05 6.18
CA PHE A 17 -24.50 0.19 6.53
C PHE A 17 -23.13 0.75 6.09
N ILE A 18 -23.09 1.58 5.05
CA ILE A 18 -21.84 2.08 4.45
C ILE A 18 -21.68 3.57 4.72
N LYS A 19 -20.80 3.91 5.67
CA LYS A 19 -20.45 5.30 5.98
C LYS A 19 -19.30 5.87 5.11
N SER A 20 -18.48 4.98 4.53
CA SER A 20 -17.34 5.38 3.71
C SER A 20 -17.78 5.72 2.28
N SER A 21 -17.70 7.01 1.90
CA SER A 21 -18.07 7.47 0.55
C SER A 21 -17.31 6.75 -0.58
N PRO A 22 -15.98 6.52 -0.48
CA PRO A 22 -15.28 5.71 -1.50
C PRO A 22 -15.78 4.26 -1.58
N THR A 23 -16.21 3.68 -0.46
CA THR A 23 -16.79 2.33 -0.45
C THR A 23 -18.16 2.32 -1.11
N LEU A 24 -19.02 3.29 -0.76
CA LEU A 24 -20.34 3.46 -1.37
C LEU A 24 -20.20 3.67 -2.89
N TYR A 25 -19.27 4.52 -3.30
CA TYR A 25 -18.91 4.74 -4.70
C TYR A 25 -18.60 3.45 -5.45
N LYS A 26 -17.75 2.60 -4.87
CA LYS A 26 -17.37 1.33 -5.48
C LYS A 26 -18.54 0.36 -5.60
N ARG A 27 -19.45 0.31 -4.62
CA ARG A 27 -20.64 -0.56 -4.68
C ARG A 27 -21.56 -0.17 -5.83
N HIS A 28 -21.89 1.11 -5.95
CA HIS A 28 -22.69 1.60 -7.07
C HIS A 28 -21.97 1.49 -8.41
N SER A 29 -20.65 1.73 -8.47
CA SER A 29 -19.87 1.55 -9.70
C SER A 29 -19.90 0.10 -10.20
N LEU A 30 -19.82 -0.86 -9.27
CA LEU A 30 -19.96 -2.28 -9.57
C LEU A 30 -21.36 -2.60 -10.09
N PHE A 31 -22.40 -2.14 -9.40
CA PHE A 31 -23.79 -2.39 -9.81
C PHE A 31 -24.12 -1.73 -11.15
N LYS A 32 -23.64 -0.50 -11.39
CA LYS A 32 -23.69 0.18 -12.69
C LYS A 32 -23.08 -0.67 -13.80
N GLY A 33 -21.95 -1.32 -13.52
CA GLY A 33 -21.29 -2.24 -14.46
C GLY A 33 -22.16 -3.44 -14.85
N TYR A 34 -22.81 -4.08 -13.88
CA TYR A 34 -23.72 -5.20 -14.16
C TYR A 34 -24.95 -4.78 -14.97
N ILE A 35 -25.56 -3.64 -14.65
CA ILE A 35 -26.73 -3.14 -15.40
C ILE A 35 -26.32 -2.72 -16.82
N ASN A 36 -25.16 -2.09 -16.98
CA ASN A 36 -24.62 -1.78 -18.31
C ASN A 36 -24.49 -3.05 -19.16
N GLU A 37 -24.01 -4.14 -18.58
CA GLU A 37 -23.92 -5.43 -19.28
C GLU A 37 -25.31 -5.98 -19.62
N ALA A 38 -26.29 -5.89 -18.71
CA ALA A 38 -27.66 -6.31 -18.97
C ALA A 38 -28.31 -5.52 -20.13
N VAL A 39 -28.07 -4.21 -20.20
CA VAL A 39 -28.53 -3.36 -21.32
C VAL A 39 -27.88 -3.79 -22.63
N LYS A 40 -26.55 -4.01 -22.65
CA LYS A 40 -25.84 -4.48 -23.86
C LYS A 40 -26.36 -5.81 -24.38
N ARG A 41 -26.83 -6.69 -23.49
CA ARG A 41 -27.43 -7.98 -23.83
C ARG A 41 -28.92 -7.90 -24.18
N GLY A 42 -29.53 -6.70 -24.18
CA GLY A 42 -30.95 -6.51 -24.46
C GLY A 42 -31.89 -6.97 -23.33
N LEU A 43 -31.36 -7.30 -22.15
CA LEU A 43 -32.15 -7.72 -20.99
C LEU A 43 -32.82 -6.53 -20.28
N CYS A 44 -32.33 -5.32 -20.52
CA CYS A 44 -32.85 -4.07 -19.98
C CYS A 44 -32.86 -3.00 -21.07
N LYS A 45 -33.91 -2.16 -21.11
CA LYS A 45 -33.99 -1.08 -22.10
C LYS A 45 -33.07 0.10 -21.76
N HIS A 46 -32.95 0.45 -20.47
CA HIS A 46 -32.20 1.62 -20.00
C HIS A 46 -31.48 1.34 -18.69
N ASN A 47 -30.40 2.08 -18.42
CA ASN A 47 -29.70 2.01 -17.15
C ASN A 47 -30.14 3.17 -16.23
N PRO A 48 -30.76 2.93 -15.06
CA PRO A 48 -31.13 4.00 -14.13
C PRO A 48 -29.92 4.80 -13.61
N TYR A 49 -28.70 4.27 -13.71
CA TYR A 49 -27.45 4.99 -13.42
C TYR A 49 -27.08 6.09 -14.44
N ASP A 50 -27.84 6.26 -15.51
CA ASP A 50 -27.65 7.37 -16.45
C ASP A 50 -28.14 8.69 -15.83
N LEU A 51 -29.11 8.60 -14.91
CA LEU A 51 -29.69 9.74 -14.19
C LEU A 51 -29.18 9.84 -12.73
N PHE A 52 -28.36 8.89 -12.29
CA PHE A 52 -27.87 8.81 -10.92
C PHE A 52 -26.35 8.87 -10.87
N SER A 53 -25.83 9.79 -10.06
CA SER A 53 -24.40 9.90 -9.81
C SER A 53 -24.13 10.05 -8.33
N ILE A 54 -22.96 9.57 -7.91
CA ILE A 54 -22.50 9.69 -6.54
C ILE A 54 -21.04 10.14 -6.53
N PRO A 55 -20.66 10.98 -5.56
CA PRO A 55 -19.28 11.42 -5.46
C PRO A 55 -18.37 10.24 -5.09
N LYS A 56 -17.20 10.17 -5.72
CA LYS A 56 -16.13 9.22 -5.36
C LYS A 56 -15.68 9.34 -3.90
N GLY A 57 -15.91 10.50 -3.28
CA GLY A 57 -15.38 10.84 -1.97
C GLY A 57 -13.86 11.04 -2.00
N LYS A 58 -13.29 11.41 -0.85
CA LYS A 58 -11.84 11.52 -0.66
C LYS A 58 -11.34 10.26 0.04
N SER A 59 -10.30 9.64 -0.51
CA SER A 59 -9.56 8.60 0.20
C SER A 59 -8.82 9.22 1.39
N LYS A 60 -8.67 8.45 2.48
CA LYS A 60 -7.81 8.85 3.59
C LYS A 60 -6.36 8.92 3.11
N ASP A 61 -5.61 9.86 3.67
CA ASP A 61 -4.16 9.94 3.43
C ASP A 61 -3.47 8.68 3.98
N PRO A 62 -2.41 8.19 3.31
CA PRO A 62 -1.73 6.97 3.72
C PRO A 62 -1.09 7.16 5.10
N ILE A 63 -1.15 6.13 5.92
CA ILE A 63 -0.36 6.06 7.15
C ILE A 63 1.03 5.52 6.77
N PHE A 64 2.07 6.20 7.22
CA PHE A 64 3.47 5.82 7.07
C PHE A 64 4.23 6.09 8.37
N LEU A 65 5.39 5.46 8.50
CA LEU A 65 6.32 5.66 9.62
C LEU A 65 7.44 6.62 9.22
N THR A 66 7.89 7.40 10.19
CA THR A 66 9.14 8.16 10.12
C THR A 66 10.34 7.21 10.28
N THR A 67 11.54 7.68 9.96
CA THR A 67 12.76 6.90 10.17
C THR A 67 12.93 6.47 11.63
N ASP A 68 12.68 7.38 12.58
CA ASP A 68 12.78 7.07 14.01
C ASP A 68 11.76 6.01 14.45
N GLU A 69 10.54 6.06 13.93
CA GLU A 69 9.52 5.02 14.21
C GLU A 69 9.89 3.66 13.60
N VAL A 70 10.57 3.63 12.45
CA VAL A 70 11.09 2.37 11.88
C VAL A 70 12.20 1.81 12.76
N ILE A 71 13.12 2.68 13.22
CA ILE A 71 14.21 2.30 14.13
C ILE A 71 13.65 1.78 15.46
N GLN A 72 12.61 2.41 16.02
CA GLN A 72 11.93 1.92 17.22
C GLN A 72 11.37 0.51 17.04
N ILE A 73 10.79 0.21 15.88
CA ILE A 73 10.34 -1.15 15.56
C ILE A 73 11.52 -2.09 15.39
N GLU A 74 12.62 -1.66 14.78
CA GLU A 74 13.81 -2.50 14.57
C GLU A 74 14.49 -2.87 15.90
N LEU A 75 14.59 -1.92 16.81
CA LEU A 75 15.20 -2.08 18.14
C LEU A 75 14.29 -2.77 19.17
N PHE A 76 13.00 -2.96 18.85
CA PHE A 76 12.10 -3.69 19.74
C PHE A 76 12.53 -5.15 19.87
N GLU A 77 13.00 -5.54 21.06
CA GLU A 77 13.40 -6.91 21.37
C GLU A 77 12.24 -7.75 21.92
N THR A 78 12.22 -9.05 21.57
CA THR A 78 11.21 -9.99 22.06
C THR A 78 11.71 -11.43 22.01
N ASP A 79 11.44 -12.19 23.07
CA ASP A 79 11.69 -13.64 23.09
C ASP A 79 10.64 -14.43 22.30
N ASN A 80 9.56 -13.77 21.84
CA ASN A 80 8.53 -14.41 21.04
C ASN A 80 8.96 -14.51 19.58
N ASN A 81 9.41 -15.70 19.17
CA ASN A 81 9.83 -16.00 17.81
C ASN A 81 8.82 -15.60 16.72
N ARG A 82 7.50 -15.60 17.00
CA ARG A 82 6.49 -15.15 16.02
C ARG A 82 6.51 -13.63 15.85
N LEU A 83 6.67 -12.88 16.93
CA LEU A 83 6.75 -11.42 16.88
C LEU A 83 8.07 -10.96 16.25
N ASP A 84 9.18 -11.64 16.56
CA ASP A 84 10.49 -11.39 15.95
C ASP A 84 10.42 -11.56 14.42
N LYS A 85 9.90 -12.69 13.93
CA LYS A 85 9.70 -12.93 12.49
C LYS A 85 8.87 -11.85 11.81
N VAL A 86 7.80 -11.40 12.47
CA VAL A 86 6.90 -10.35 11.95
C VAL A 86 7.59 -8.99 11.94
N ARG A 87 8.35 -8.65 12.98
CA ARG A 87 9.17 -7.44 13.05
C ARG A 87 10.16 -7.40 11.89
N GLU A 88 10.95 -8.46 11.70
CA GLU A 88 11.95 -8.53 10.64
C GLU A 88 11.32 -8.47 9.24
N LEU A 89 10.22 -9.18 9.00
CA LEU A 89 9.46 -9.08 7.74
C LEU A 89 9.01 -7.64 7.47
N PHE A 90 8.56 -6.93 8.50
CA PHE A 90 8.13 -5.54 8.38
C PHE A 90 9.29 -4.61 8.04
N ILE A 91 10.43 -4.77 8.71
CA ILE A 91 11.66 -4.03 8.39
C ILE A 91 12.07 -4.28 6.94
N PHE A 92 12.11 -5.54 6.50
CA PHE A 92 12.37 -5.86 5.10
C PHE A 92 11.42 -5.13 4.13
N GLN A 93 10.13 -5.06 4.43
CA GLN A 93 9.17 -4.32 3.60
C GLN A 93 9.36 -2.80 3.66
N CYS A 94 9.75 -2.25 4.80
CA CYS A 94 10.07 -0.83 4.96
C CYS A 94 11.26 -0.38 4.12
N TYR A 95 12.19 -1.28 3.81
CA TYR A 95 13.40 -1.00 3.02
C TYR A 95 13.36 -1.53 1.58
N THR A 96 12.31 -2.24 1.17
CA THR A 96 12.13 -2.72 -0.21
C THR A 96 10.85 -2.21 -0.87
N GLY A 97 9.87 -1.75 -0.08
CA GLY A 97 8.54 -1.36 -0.56
C GLY A 97 7.71 -2.51 -1.12
N MET A 98 8.16 -3.77 -0.99
CA MET A 98 7.44 -4.93 -1.49
C MET A 98 6.07 -5.04 -0.82
N ALA A 99 5.04 -5.33 -1.63
CA ALA A 99 3.72 -5.61 -1.07
C ALA A 99 3.72 -6.97 -0.37
N TYR A 100 2.84 -7.16 0.61
CA TYR A 100 2.72 -8.41 1.37
C TYR A 100 2.76 -9.66 0.47
N VAL A 101 1.94 -9.71 -0.57
CA VAL A 101 1.86 -10.89 -1.46
C VAL A 101 3.20 -11.14 -2.15
N ASP A 102 3.89 -10.08 -2.58
CA ASP A 102 5.18 -10.19 -3.25
C ASP A 102 6.27 -10.65 -2.25
N THR A 103 6.29 -10.09 -1.03
CA THR A 103 7.16 -10.56 0.07
C THR A 103 6.94 -12.03 0.42
N GLN A 104 5.69 -12.49 0.45
CA GLN A 104 5.37 -13.89 0.73
C GLN A 104 5.71 -14.84 -0.42
N ASN A 105 5.92 -14.34 -1.63
CA ASN A 105 6.34 -15.12 -2.78
C ASN A 105 7.80 -14.92 -3.17
N PHE A 106 8.53 -14.06 -2.43
CA PHE A 106 9.95 -13.80 -2.62
C PHE A 106 10.76 -15.10 -2.66
N LYS A 107 11.69 -15.16 -3.61
CA LYS A 107 12.70 -16.21 -3.73
C LYS A 107 14.09 -15.60 -3.87
N LYS A 108 15.11 -16.37 -3.53
CA LYS A 108 16.51 -15.94 -3.63
C LYS A 108 16.89 -15.55 -5.06
N GLU A 109 16.30 -16.22 -6.05
CA GLU A 109 16.54 -15.96 -7.47
C GLU A 109 15.97 -14.60 -7.95
N ASP A 110 15.08 -13.96 -7.16
CA ASP A 110 14.63 -12.59 -7.44
C ASP A 110 15.75 -11.56 -7.18
N ILE A 111 16.87 -11.95 -6.54
CA ILE A 111 18.05 -11.10 -6.35
C ILE A 111 19.00 -11.30 -7.52
N ILE A 112 19.29 -10.20 -8.21
CA ILE A 112 20.26 -10.17 -9.31
C ILE A 112 21.30 -9.08 -9.06
N GLU A 113 22.46 -9.21 -9.70
CA GLU A 113 23.50 -8.19 -9.71
C GLU A 113 23.38 -7.34 -10.98
N MET A 114 23.34 -6.02 -10.82
CA MET A 114 23.24 -5.04 -11.90
C MET A 114 24.16 -3.87 -11.58
N ASP A 115 25.07 -3.53 -12.49
CA ASP A 115 26.02 -2.43 -12.35
C ASP A 115 26.84 -2.47 -11.04
N GLY A 116 27.17 -3.67 -10.55
CA GLY A 116 27.90 -3.89 -9.28
C GLY A 116 27.04 -3.79 -8.02
N TYR A 117 25.72 -3.67 -8.16
CA TYR A 117 24.78 -3.60 -7.05
C TYR A 117 23.80 -4.79 -7.07
N LYS A 118 23.44 -5.27 -5.88
CA LYS A 118 22.35 -6.23 -5.73
C LYS A 118 21.00 -5.52 -5.81
N VAL A 119 20.11 -6.03 -6.63
CA VAL A 119 18.74 -5.53 -6.77
C VAL A 119 17.75 -6.68 -6.64
N ILE A 120 16.57 -6.39 -6.09
CA ILE A 120 15.41 -7.28 -6.14
C ILE A 120 14.64 -6.91 -7.40
N ARG A 121 14.50 -7.86 -8.33
CA ARG A 121 13.72 -7.69 -9.57
C ARG A 121 12.70 -8.82 -9.69
N SER A 122 11.43 -8.46 -9.72
CA SER A 122 10.34 -9.43 -9.91
C SER A 122 9.09 -8.75 -10.49
N ASN A 123 8.07 -9.54 -10.81
CA ASN A 123 6.76 -9.03 -11.24
C ASN A 123 5.78 -9.06 -10.08
N ARG A 124 5.00 -7.98 -9.93
CA ARG A 124 3.95 -7.87 -8.93
C ARG A 124 2.86 -8.89 -9.18
N LYS A 125 2.56 -9.75 -8.21
CA LYS A 125 1.53 -10.80 -8.40
C LYS A 125 0.14 -10.28 -8.72
N LYS A 126 -0.20 -9.08 -8.21
CA LYS A 126 -1.53 -8.50 -8.40
C LYS A 126 -1.73 -7.88 -9.79
N THR A 127 -0.68 -7.36 -10.41
CA THR A 127 -0.78 -6.52 -11.61
C THR A 127 0.14 -6.94 -12.74
N ASP A 128 1.02 -7.93 -12.51
CA ASP A 128 2.10 -8.38 -13.39
C ASP A 128 3.11 -7.27 -13.80
N GLU A 129 3.11 -6.16 -13.05
CA GLU A 129 4.04 -5.07 -13.29
C GLU A 129 5.43 -5.43 -12.76
N SER A 130 6.46 -5.27 -13.60
CA SER A 130 7.83 -5.41 -13.15
C SER A 130 8.18 -4.30 -12.14
N PHE A 131 8.89 -4.67 -11.08
CA PHE A 131 9.50 -3.71 -10.17
C PHE A 131 10.98 -4.04 -9.99
N ILE A 132 11.76 -3.01 -9.66
CA ILE A 132 13.17 -3.12 -9.35
C ILE A 132 13.45 -2.26 -8.11
N SER A 133 14.02 -2.87 -7.08
CA SER A 133 14.45 -2.15 -5.88
C SER A 133 15.90 -2.49 -5.59
N LEU A 134 16.70 -1.46 -5.30
CA LEU A 134 18.04 -1.67 -4.76
C LEU A 134 17.91 -2.46 -3.45
N LEU A 135 18.76 -3.48 -3.28
CA LEU A 135 18.82 -4.23 -2.04
C LEU A 135 19.61 -3.42 -1.01
N LEU A 136 18.89 -2.64 -0.20
CA LEU A 136 19.49 -1.83 0.86
C LEU A 136 20.08 -2.71 1.98
N PRO A 137 21.12 -2.24 2.69
CA PRO A 137 21.79 -3.02 3.73
C PRO A 137 20.85 -3.58 4.80
N GLU A 138 19.84 -2.81 5.22
CA GLU A 138 18.86 -3.21 6.22
C GLU A 138 17.97 -4.35 5.72
N ALA A 139 17.57 -4.31 4.45
CA ALA A 139 16.84 -5.41 3.83
C ALA A 139 17.72 -6.66 3.68
N GLU A 140 19.00 -6.48 3.30
CA GLU A 140 19.94 -7.60 3.20
C GLU A 140 20.22 -8.24 4.56
N ARG A 141 20.31 -7.45 5.64
CA ARG A 141 20.44 -7.95 7.02
C ARG A 141 19.31 -8.93 7.35
N VAL A 142 18.07 -8.56 7.05
CA VAL A 142 16.90 -9.43 7.27
C VAL A 142 17.01 -10.72 6.43
N LEU A 143 17.39 -10.59 5.14
CA LEU A 143 17.56 -11.77 4.29
C LEU A 143 18.61 -12.72 4.82
N ARG A 144 19.77 -12.23 5.26
CA ARG A 144 20.83 -13.06 5.85
C ARG A 144 20.35 -13.76 7.12
N LYS A 145 19.61 -13.08 8.00
CA LYS A 145 19.02 -13.67 9.22
C LYS A 145 18.13 -14.88 8.93
N PHE A 146 17.45 -14.90 7.78
CA PHE A 146 16.59 -16.01 7.36
C PHE A 146 17.19 -16.86 6.23
N GLU A 147 18.50 -16.78 5.99
CA GLU A 147 19.19 -17.55 4.95
C GLU A 147 18.52 -17.39 3.56
N TYR A 148 18.06 -16.18 3.25
CA TYR A 148 17.32 -15.81 2.03
C TYR A 148 15.96 -16.50 1.86
N CYS A 149 15.44 -17.14 2.91
CA CYS A 149 14.13 -17.81 2.94
C CYS A 149 13.18 -17.11 3.92
N LEU A 150 12.48 -16.08 3.43
CA LEU A 150 11.60 -15.27 4.29
C LEU A 150 10.43 -16.07 4.91
N PRO A 151 10.09 -15.84 6.20
CA PRO A 151 9.00 -16.54 6.86
C PRO A 151 7.65 -16.41 6.14
N LYS A 152 6.91 -17.52 6.07
CA LYS A 152 5.55 -17.54 5.51
C LYS A 152 4.52 -17.34 6.61
N ILE A 153 3.55 -16.45 6.37
CA ILE A 153 2.49 -16.09 7.31
C ILE A 153 1.29 -15.52 6.56
N SER A 154 0.06 -15.84 7.00
CA SER A 154 -1.15 -15.26 6.41
C SER A 154 -1.27 -13.75 6.69
N ASN A 155 -1.86 -12.99 5.76
CA ASN A 155 -1.95 -11.53 5.89
C ASN A 155 -2.69 -11.12 7.17
N GLN A 156 -3.71 -11.88 7.55
CA GLN A 156 -4.47 -11.62 8.77
C GLN A 156 -3.58 -11.76 10.01
N LYS A 157 -2.90 -12.90 10.18
CA LYS A 157 -2.01 -13.13 11.33
C LYS A 157 -0.82 -12.18 11.34
N TYR A 158 -0.28 -11.86 10.16
CA TYR A 158 0.78 -10.88 10.04
C TYR A 158 0.34 -9.51 10.57
N ASN A 159 -0.81 -9.00 10.12
CA ASN A 159 -1.33 -7.73 10.61
C ASN A 159 -1.75 -7.76 12.07
N ASP A 160 -2.21 -8.90 12.59
CA ASP A 160 -2.54 -9.03 14.02
C ASP A 160 -1.28 -8.96 14.89
N TYR A 161 -0.21 -9.65 14.51
CA TYR A 161 1.06 -9.58 15.21
C TYR A 161 1.76 -8.22 15.01
N LEU A 162 1.61 -7.57 13.86
CA LEU A 162 2.09 -6.20 13.68
C LEU A 162 1.45 -5.23 14.68
N LYS A 163 0.17 -5.38 15.02
CA LYS A 163 -0.43 -4.53 16.06
C LYS A 163 0.31 -4.68 17.40
N LEU A 164 0.70 -5.91 17.76
CA LEU A 164 1.44 -6.17 18.99
C LEU A 164 2.86 -5.61 18.92
N VAL A 165 3.58 -5.86 17.82
CA VAL A 165 4.92 -5.28 17.58
C VAL A 165 4.87 -3.76 17.70
N GLY A 166 3.92 -3.11 17.03
CA GLY A 166 3.76 -1.65 17.09
C GLY A 166 3.44 -1.15 18.49
N LEU A 167 2.57 -1.85 19.22
CA LEU A 167 2.23 -1.51 20.61
C LEU A 167 3.47 -1.56 21.51
N HIS A 168 4.25 -2.65 21.44
CA HIS A 168 5.44 -2.82 22.27
C HIS A 168 6.60 -1.90 21.86
N ALA A 169 6.71 -1.56 20.58
CA ALA A 169 7.67 -0.57 20.07
C ALA A 169 7.25 0.90 20.35
N GLY A 170 6.11 1.13 21.02
CA GLY A 170 5.64 2.49 21.34
C GLY A 170 5.01 3.26 20.17
N ILE A 171 4.67 2.56 19.08
CA ILE A 171 4.11 3.15 17.86
C ILE A 171 2.61 3.39 18.03
N LYS A 172 2.21 4.67 18.07
CA LYS A 172 0.80 5.09 18.20
C LYS A 172 -0.01 4.86 16.93
N LYS A 173 0.65 4.74 15.78
CA LYS A 173 0.01 4.54 14.46
C LYS A 173 -0.41 3.09 14.29
N LYS A 174 -1.56 2.87 13.66
CA LYS A 174 -1.99 1.51 13.27
C LYS A 174 -1.09 0.98 12.16
N ILE A 175 -0.15 0.11 12.51
CA ILE A 175 0.74 -0.53 11.54
C ILE A 175 0.09 -1.77 10.90
N THR A 176 0.32 -1.90 9.60
CA THR A 176 -0.13 -3.02 8.76
C THR A 176 0.91 -3.24 7.67
N SER A 177 0.87 -4.36 6.96
CA SER A 177 1.79 -4.64 5.85
C SER A 177 1.82 -3.54 4.77
N HIS A 178 0.69 -2.87 4.52
CA HIS A 178 0.64 -1.74 3.59
C HIS A 178 1.35 -0.48 4.11
N VAL A 179 1.41 -0.28 5.42
CA VAL A 179 2.13 0.85 6.02
C VAL A 179 3.62 0.75 5.70
N ALA A 180 4.22 -0.45 5.74
CA ALA A 180 5.64 -0.63 5.38
C ALA A 180 5.95 -0.11 3.97
N ARG A 181 5.07 -0.38 3.00
CA ARG A 181 5.21 0.11 1.63
C ARG A 181 5.06 1.63 1.53
N HIS A 182 4.12 2.22 2.27
CA HIS A 182 3.97 3.68 2.36
C HIS A 182 5.19 4.34 3.02
N THR A 183 5.76 3.68 4.03
CA THR A 183 7.00 4.07 4.68
C THR A 183 8.16 4.09 3.71
N PHE A 184 8.36 3.03 2.91
CA PHE A 184 9.43 3.01 1.89
C PHE A 184 9.28 4.13 0.86
N ALA A 185 8.06 4.33 0.33
CA ALA A 185 7.80 5.40 -0.62
C ALA A 185 8.16 6.77 -0.05
N THR A 186 7.77 7.03 1.21
CA THR A 186 8.05 8.27 1.91
C THR A 186 9.54 8.43 2.21
N TYR A 187 10.21 7.34 2.61
CA TYR A 187 11.65 7.31 2.85
C TYR A 187 12.43 7.77 1.60
N LEU A 188 12.11 7.21 0.43
CA LEU A 188 12.75 7.63 -0.83
C LEU A 188 12.48 9.09 -1.19
N LEU A 189 11.23 9.55 -1.05
CA LEU A 189 10.86 10.95 -1.33
C LEU A 189 11.60 11.93 -0.40
N ASN A 190 11.75 11.58 0.88
CA ASN A 190 12.52 12.36 1.83
C ASN A 190 14.01 12.45 1.41
N LYS A 191 14.56 11.39 0.80
CA LYS A 191 15.91 11.35 0.22
C LYS A 191 16.04 12.02 -1.16
N ASN A 192 15.07 12.82 -1.59
CA ASN A 192 15.07 13.54 -2.89
C ASN A 192 14.97 12.61 -4.11
N ILE A 193 14.54 11.36 -3.95
CA ILE A 193 14.33 10.49 -5.10
C ILE A 193 13.08 10.95 -5.86
N PRO A 194 13.14 11.15 -7.19
CA PRO A 194 12.00 11.58 -7.98
C PRO A 194 10.79 10.65 -7.87
N LEU A 195 9.59 11.22 -7.97
CA LEU A 195 8.33 10.48 -7.81
C LEU A 195 8.21 9.34 -8.83
N GLU A 196 8.73 9.54 -10.04
CA GLU A 196 8.76 8.59 -11.14
C GLU A 196 9.61 7.37 -10.78
N THR A 197 10.79 7.62 -10.21
CA THR A 197 11.70 6.57 -9.73
C THR A 197 11.07 5.80 -8.57
N VAL A 198 10.44 6.49 -7.62
CA VAL A 198 9.69 5.86 -6.51
C VAL A 198 8.54 5.00 -7.05
N SER A 199 7.80 5.51 -8.05
CA SER A 199 6.69 4.78 -8.67
C SER A 199 7.14 3.48 -9.33
N ARG A 200 8.29 3.52 -10.03
CA ARG A 200 8.91 2.33 -10.64
C ARG A 200 9.44 1.35 -9.60
N ALA A 201 10.11 1.84 -8.55
CA ALA A 201 10.61 0.99 -7.48
C ALA A 201 9.50 0.23 -6.76
N LEU A 202 8.33 0.86 -6.65
CA LEU A 202 7.14 0.24 -6.08
C LEU A 202 6.42 -0.69 -7.06
N GLY A 203 6.59 -0.56 -8.38
CA GLY A 203 5.79 -1.27 -9.38
C GLY A 203 4.34 -0.79 -9.41
N HIS A 204 4.13 0.53 -9.44
CA HIS A 204 2.81 1.13 -9.64
C HIS A 204 2.47 1.25 -11.13
N THR A 205 1.32 0.71 -11.54
CA THR A 205 0.80 0.80 -12.93
C THR A 205 0.49 2.23 -13.37
N ASN A 206 0.33 3.17 -12.44
CA ASN A 206 -0.01 4.56 -12.72
C ASN A 206 0.60 5.49 -11.68
N LEU A 207 1.23 6.58 -12.14
CA LEU A 207 1.79 7.64 -11.29
C LEU A 207 0.77 8.23 -10.30
N LYS A 208 -0.53 8.21 -10.61
CA LYS A 208 -1.61 8.60 -9.68
C LYS A 208 -1.57 7.82 -8.36
N GLN A 209 -1.07 6.58 -8.36
CA GLN A 209 -0.87 5.77 -7.15
C GLN A 209 0.34 6.20 -6.32
N THR A 210 1.19 7.07 -6.83
CA THR A 210 2.35 7.62 -6.11
C THR A 210 2.09 9.10 -5.77
N GLN A 211 1.26 9.79 -6.55
CA GLN A 211 0.86 11.18 -6.31
C GLN A 211 0.19 11.42 -4.96
N HIS A 212 -0.44 10.41 -4.35
CA HIS A 212 -1.03 10.60 -3.02
C HIS A 212 0.04 10.84 -1.93
N TYR A 213 1.32 10.52 -2.19
CA TYR A 213 2.45 10.92 -1.34
C TYR A 213 2.95 12.34 -1.63
N ALA A 214 2.53 13.00 -2.73
CA ALA A 214 3.02 14.32 -3.10
C ALA A 214 2.71 15.41 -2.07
N LYS A 215 1.68 15.22 -1.22
CA LYS A 215 1.42 16.10 -0.06
C LYS A 215 2.62 16.18 0.89
N LEU A 216 3.44 15.13 0.96
CA LEU A 216 4.65 15.07 1.79
C LEU A 216 5.77 15.95 1.21
N LEU A 217 5.81 16.12 -0.11
CA LEU A 217 6.68 17.11 -0.75
C LEU A 217 6.35 18.52 -0.27
N GLY A 218 5.10 18.82 0.09
CA GLY A 218 4.71 20.14 0.60
C GLY A 218 5.43 20.55 1.89
N LYS A 219 5.58 19.63 2.87
CA LYS A 219 6.35 19.90 4.09
C LYS A 219 7.83 20.13 3.77
N LYS A 220 8.36 19.33 2.85
CA LYS A 220 9.74 19.43 2.38
C LYS A 220 10.01 20.72 1.62
N VAL A 221 9.09 21.19 0.80
CA VAL A 221 9.16 22.51 0.13
C VAL A 221 9.35 23.60 1.18
N ILE A 222 8.60 23.56 2.29
CA ILE A 222 8.79 24.52 3.38
C ILE A 222 10.20 24.41 3.98
N ASP A 223 10.67 23.18 4.26
CA ASP A 223 12.00 22.96 4.84
C ASP A 223 13.15 23.37 3.90
N ASP A 224 12.99 23.17 2.60
CA ASP A 224 13.95 23.61 1.58
C ASP A 224 13.89 25.13 1.37
N MET A 225 12.71 25.74 1.36
CA MET A 225 12.55 27.20 1.26
C MET A 225 13.07 27.93 2.50
N LYS A 226 12.99 27.32 3.69
CA LYS A 226 13.61 27.87 4.92
C LYS A 226 15.13 28.02 4.81
N LYS A 227 15.80 27.17 4.01
CA LYS A 227 17.24 27.28 3.76
C LYS A 227 17.62 28.53 2.96
N LEU A 228 16.64 29.23 2.36
CA LEU A 228 16.85 30.49 1.66
C LEU A 228 16.65 31.72 2.57
N ILE A 229 16.10 31.52 3.76
CA ILE A 229 15.84 32.57 4.76
C ILE A 229 16.98 32.66 5.78
N ASN A 230 17.81 31.61 5.86
CA ASN A 230 19.06 31.56 6.63
C ASN A 230 20.26 31.68 5.70
#